data_AF-A0A4W5KP42-F1
#
_entry.id   AF-A0A4W5KP42-F1
#
_cell.length_a   1.000
_cell.length_b   1.000
_cell.length_c   1.000
_cell.angle_alpha   90.00
_cell.angle_beta   90.00
_cell.angle_gamma   90.00
#
_symmetry.space_group_name_H-M   'P 1'
#
loop_
_entity.id
_entity.type
_entity.pdbx_description
1 polymer ?
#
loop_
_entity_poly.entity_id
_entity_poly.type
_entity_poly.pdbx_seq_one_letter_code
_entity_poly.pdbx_strand_id
1 'polypeptide(L)'
;IDWQDIVLLGDFNAGCSYVSGSDWQRIRLFTDDRYHWLIPDHADTTVSNTDCPYDRVVATTEMMRGVVPGSAEVFNYMTQLKLSHSMALAVSDHYPVEVKLIGHAPAA
;
A
#
# COMPACT_ATOMS: atom_id res chain seq x y z
N ILE A 1 -18.41 -1.78 -20.12
CA ILE A 1 -17.15 -2.36 -19.61
C ILE A 1 -17.34 -2.44 -18.12
N ASP A 2 -17.37 -3.66 -17.59
CA ASP A 2 -17.45 -3.88 -16.15
C ASP A 2 -16.02 -4.01 -15.63
N TRP A 3 -15.57 -3.02 -14.86
CA TRP A 3 -14.21 -2.97 -14.33
C TRP A 3 -14.18 -3.70 -13.00
N GLN A 4 -13.95 -5.01 -13.06
CA GLN A 4 -13.98 -5.87 -11.88
C GLN A 4 -12.60 -6.06 -11.26
N ASP A 5 -11.55 -6.12 -12.09
CA ASP A 5 -10.16 -6.34 -11.65
C ASP A 5 -9.40 -5.01 -11.56
N ILE A 6 -9.41 -4.38 -10.37
CA ILE A 6 -8.79 -3.07 -10.16
C ILE A 6 -7.83 -3.12 -8.97
N VAL A 7 -6.65 -2.54 -9.16
CA VAL A 7 -5.76 -2.12 -8.08
C VAL A 7 -5.65 -0.59 -8.10
N LEU A 8 -5.88 0.03 -6.96
CA LEU A 8 -5.60 1.44 -6.70
C LEU A 8 -4.40 1.50 -5.76
N LEU A 9 -3.33 2.20 -6.13
CA LEU A 9 -2.11 2.27 -5.32
C LEU A 9 -1.40 3.62 -5.45
N GLY A 10 -0.62 3.95 -4.42
CA GLY A 10 0.26 5.11 -4.38
C GLY A 10 0.23 5.82 -3.02
N ASP A 11 0.87 6.98 -2.95
CA ASP A 11 0.78 7.89 -1.82
C ASP A 11 -0.63 8.52 -1.77
N PHE A 12 -1.46 7.99 -0.87
CA PHE A 12 -2.81 8.51 -0.65
C PHE A 12 -2.85 9.55 0.47
N ASN A 13 -1.72 9.80 1.15
CA ASN A 13 -1.68 10.53 2.42
C ASN A 13 -2.71 9.97 3.44
N ALA A 14 -2.93 8.65 3.45
CA ALA A 14 -4.04 7.99 4.12
C ALA A 14 -3.77 7.67 5.61
N GLY A 15 -3.35 8.67 6.40
CA GLY A 15 -3.16 8.52 7.83
C GLY A 15 -2.71 9.78 8.55
N CYS A 16 -2.33 9.63 9.82
CA CYS A 16 -1.80 10.70 10.66
C CYS A 16 -2.70 11.95 10.67
N SER A 17 -2.14 13.13 10.43
CA SER A 17 -2.91 14.39 10.45
C SER A 17 -3.81 14.59 9.23
N TYR A 18 -3.60 13.84 8.15
CA TYR A 18 -4.37 14.02 6.90
C TYR A 18 -5.66 13.21 6.90
N VAL A 19 -5.65 12.00 7.46
CA VAL A 19 -6.83 11.16 7.64
C VAL A 19 -6.89 10.70 9.09
N SER A 20 -7.77 11.32 9.88
CA SER A 20 -7.98 10.96 11.27
C SER A 20 -8.92 9.75 11.41
N GLY A 21 -9.01 9.19 12.63
CA GLY A 21 -9.91 8.07 12.94
C GLY A 21 -11.37 8.30 12.50
N SER A 22 -11.88 9.52 12.65
CA SER A 22 -13.25 9.89 12.25
C SER A 22 -13.43 10.07 10.74
N ASP A 23 -12.36 10.35 10.00
CA ASP A 23 -12.44 10.59 8.55
C ASP A 23 -12.62 9.29 7.77
N TRP A 24 -12.12 8.17 8.28
CA TRP A 24 -12.24 6.85 7.65
C TRP A 24 -13.68 6.45 7.33
N GLN A 25 -14.63 6.77 8.22
CA GLN A 25 -16.05 6.47 8.02
C GLN A 25 -16.70 7.32 6.91
N ARG A 26 -15.98 8.32 6.37
CA ARG A 26 -16.42 9.18 5.26
C ARG A 26 -15.79 8.77 3.93
N ILE A 27 -14.80 7.88 3.94
CA ILE A 27 -14.08 7.43 2.76
C ILE A 27 -14.76 6.17 2.22
N ARG A 28 -15.53 6.31 1.13
CA ARG A 28 -16.24 5.18 0.50
C ARG A 28 -15.32 4.03 0.09
N LEU A 29 -14.09 4.35 -0.34
CA LEU A 29 -13.08 3.35 -0.68
C LEU A 29 -12.69 2.47 0.53
N PHE A 30 -12.89 2.95 1.76
CA PHE A 30 -12.60 2.23 3.00
C PHE A 30 -13.84 1.54 3.58
N THR A 31 -15.01 2.20 3.54
CA THR A 31 -16.23 1.65 4.16
C THR A 31 -16.96 0.60 3.30
N ASP A 32 -16.69 0.56 2.01
CA ASP A 32 -17.28 -0.40 1.07
C ASP A 32 -16.45 -1.69 1.08
N ASP A 33 -17.08 -2.81 1.47
CA ASP A 33 -16.45 -4.11 1.69
C ASP A 33 -15.94 -4.78 0.40
N ARG A 34 -16.22 -4.19 -0.76
CA ARG A 34 -15.68 -4.62 -2.05
C ARG A 34 -14.22 -4.20 -2.25
N TYR A 35 -13.69 -3.32 -1.41
CA TYR A 35 -12.32 -2.83 -1.49
C TYR A 35 -11.49 -3.34 -0.31
N HIS A 36 -10.43 -4.06 -0.63
CA HIS A 36 -9.52 -4.69 0.31
C HIS A 36 -8.26 -3.83 0.43
N TRP A 37 -8.06 -3.24 1.60
CA TRP A 37 -6.86 -2.46 1.93
C TRP A 37 -5.76 -3.42 2.37
N LEU A 38 -4.72 -3.53 1.54
CA LEU A 38 -3.67 -4.54 1.68
C LEU A 38 -2.49 -4.06 2.55
N ILE A 39 -2.23 -2.75 2.56
CA ILE A 39 -1.26 -2.12 3.47
C ILE A 39 -2.02 -1.64 4.72
N PRO A 40 -1.68 -2.15 5.92
CA PRO A 40 -2.46 -1.89 7.12
C PRO A 40 -2.21 -0.49 7.69
N ASP A 41 -3.15 0.01 8.50
CA ASP A 41 -3.09 1.36 9.10
C ASP A 41 -1.94 1.57 10.10
N HIS A 42 -1.24 0.50 10.49
CA HIS A 42 -0.08 0.57 11.38
C HIS A 42 1.25 0.43 10.64
N ALA A 43 1.24 0.34 9.30
CA ALA A 43 2.47 0.27 8.52
C ALA A 43 3.08 1.66 8.38
N ASP A 44 4.34 1.82 8.81
CA ASP A 44 5.12 3.01 8.48
C ASP A 44 5.60 2.93 7.03
N THR A 45 5.12 3.86 6.22
CA THR A 45 5.49 3.99 4.79
C THR A 45 6.48 5.11 4.56
N THR A 46 7.03 5.72 5.62
CA THR A 46 7.86 6.92 5.52
C THR A 46 9.32 6.66 5.87
N VAL A 47 10.23 7.28 5.10
CA VAL A 47 11.66 7.37 5.45
C VAL A 47 11.91 8.55 6.39
N SER A 48 11.04 9.58 6.36
CA SER A 48 11.12 10.72 7.27
C SER A 48 10.98 10.32 8.74
N ASN A 49 11.14 11.29 9.65
CA ASN A 49 11.02 11.05 11.11
C ASN A 49 9.54 10.94 11.58
N THR A 50 8.69 10.35 10.75
CA THR A 50 7.27 10.11 10.99
C THR A 50 7.01 8.62 11.08
N ASP A 51 5.84 8.24 11.57
CA ASP A 51 5.34 6.86 11.57
C ASP A 51 3.93 6.91 11.00
N CYS A 52 3.82 6.83 9.67
CA CYS A 52 2.57 7.15 8.96
C CYS A 52 2.27 6.19 7.79
N PRO A 53 1.02 5.72 7.66
CA PRO A 53 0.57 4.81 6.59
C PRO A 53 0.04 5.59 5.37
N TYR A 54 0.87 6.44 4.78
CA TYR A 54 0.47 7.29 3.65
C TYR A 54 0.27 6.49 2.37
N ASP A 55 1.19 5.60 2.04
CA ASP A 55 1.16 4.78 0.83
C ASP A 55 0.28 3.55 1.02
N ARG A 56 -0.54 3.26 0.01
CA ARG A 56 -1.56 2.22 0.10
C ARG A 56 -1.61 1.37 -1.17
N VAL A 57 -2.08 0.14 -0.98
CA VAL A 57 -2.52 -0.74 -2.05
C VAL A 57 -3.93 -1.19 -1.69
N VAL A 58 -4.88 -0.94 -2.59
CA VAL A 58 -6.30 -1.29 -2.44
C VAL A 58 -6.72 -2.10 -3.66
N ALA A 59 -7.29 -3.28 -3.45
CA ALA A 59 -7.75 -4.17 -4.51
C ALA A 59 -9.25 -4.42 -4.42
N THR A 60 -9.93 -4.58 -5.54
CA THR A 60 -11.32 -5.05 -5.55
C THR A 60 -11.42 -6.52 -5.17
N THR A 61 -12.58 -6.97 -4.67
CA THR A 61 -12.83 -8.38 -4.31
C THR A 61 -12.47 -9.37 -5.43
N GLU A 62 -12.76 -9.04 -6.68
CA GLU A 62 -12.42 -9.92 -7.82
C GLU A 62 -10.91 -9.95 -8.06
N MET A 63 -10.24 -8.79 -7.99
CA MET A 63 -8.79 -8.68 -8.11
C MET A 63 -8.02 -9.47 -7.03
N MET A 64 -8.61 -9.65 -5.84
CA MET A 64 -7.99 -10.44 -4.76
C MET A 64 -7.69 -11.89 -5.16
N ARG A 65 -8.36 -12.45 -6.16
CA ARG A 65 -8.03 -13.79 -6.70
C ARG A 65 -6.62 -13.84 -7.31
N GLY A 66 -6.12 -12.72 -7.79
CA GLY A 66 -4.78 -12.57 -8.33
C GLY A 66 -3.74 -12.21 -7.28
N VAL A 67 -4.12 -11.77 -6.07
CA VAL A 67 -3.17 -11.35 -5.04
C VAL A 67 -2.58 -12.56 -4.32
N VAL A 68 -1.25 -12.64 -4.23
CA VAL A 68 -0.59 -13.65 -3.39
C VAL A 68 -0.86 -13.31 -1.91
N PRO A 69 -1.52 -14.19 -1.13
CA PRO A 69 -1.88 -13.87 0.25
C PRO A 69 -0.65 -13.51 1.10
N GLY A 70 -0.75 -12.42 1.85
CA GLY A 70 0.31 -11.94 2.74
C GLY A 70 1.54 -11.36 2.03
N SER A 71 1.48 -11.13 0.72
CA SER A 71 2.61 -10.56 -0.04
C SER A 71 2.66 -9.03 -0.04
N ALA A 72 1.62 -8.35 0.47
CA ALA A 72 1.59 -6.91 0.51
C ALA A 72 2.39 -6.40 1.71
N GLU A 73 3.42 -5.60 1.46
CA GLU A 73 4.34 -5.13 2.49
C GLU A 73 4.99 -3.79 2.13
N VAL A 74 5.65 -3.16 3.10
CA VAL A 74 6.47 -1.98 2.89
C VAL A 74 7.91 -2.42 2.62
N PHE A 75 8.47 -1.99 1.50
CA PHE A 75 9.87 -2.25 1.18
C PHE A 75 10.79 -1.22 1.83
N ASN A 76 11.27 -1.52 3.04
CA ASN A 76 12.23 -0.68 3.74
C ASN A 76 13.64 -0.80 3.11
N TYR A 77 13.85 -0.08 2.00
CA TYR A 77 15.11 -0.10 1.25
C TYR A 77 16.30 0.45 2.05
N MET A 78 16.06 1.32 3.04
CA MET A 78 17.10 1.80 3.95
C MET A 78 17.74 0.63 4.71
N THR A 79 16.91 -0.25 5.28
CA THR A 79 17.36 -1.43 6.02
C THR A 79 17.93 -2.50 5.08
N GLN A 80 17.20 -2.81 4.01
CA GLN A 80 17.57 -3.86 3.04
C GLN A 80 18.93 -3.58 2.37
N LEU A 81 19.19 -2.32 2.00
CA LEU A 81 20.42 -1.89 1.34
C LEU A 81 21.46 -1.30 2.31
N LYS A 82 21.17 -1.28 3.61
CA LYS A 82 22.06 -0.76 4.68
C LYS A 82 22.49 0.69 4.44
N LEU A 83 21.56 1.54 4.03
CA LEU A 83 21.81 2.96 3.79
C LEU A 83 21.82 3.74 5.11
N SER A 84 22.59 4.82 5.16
CA SER A 84 22.35 5.84 6.19
C SER A 84 20.99 6.49 5.94
N HIS A 85 20.38 7.05 7.00
CA HIS A 85 19.12 7.79 6.87
C HIS A 85 19.22 8.93 5.85
N SER A 86 20.35 9.65 5.82
CA SER A 86 20.60 10.71 4.84
C SER A 86 20.65 10.21 3.39
N MET A 87 21.21 9.02 3.15
CA MET A 87 21.22 8.43 1.81
C MET A 87 19.84 7.92 1.41
N ALA A 88 19.08 7.36 2.36
CA ALA A 88 17.72 6.92 2.09
C ALA A 88 16.80 8.10 1.74
N LEU A 89 16.88 9.20 2.50
CA LEU A 89 16.17 10.46 2.23
C LEU A 89 16.58 11.12 0.92
N ALA A 90 17.83 10.95 0.47
CA ALA A 90 18.27 11.46 -0.82
C ALA A 90 17.61 10.73 -2.01
N VAL A 91 17.05 9.54 -1.78
CA VAL A 91 16.25 8.80 -2.77
C VAL A 91 14.79 9.24 -2.71
N SER A 92 14.19 9.20 -1.52
CA SER A 92 12.78 9.51 -1.28
C SER A 92 12.54 9.67 0.24
N ASP A 93 11.51 10.42 0.61
CA ASP A 93 10.96 10.47 1.97
C ASP A 93 9.88 9.40 2.22
N HIS A 94 9.56 8.57 1.22
CA HIS A 94 8.62 7.43 1.30
C HIS A 94 9.28 6.10 0.93
N TYR A 95 8.88 5.03 1.61
CA TYR A 95 9.18 3.65 1.22
C TYR A 95 8.16 3.16 0.17
N PRO A 96 8.57 2.33 -0.81
CA PRO A 96 7.62 1.64 -1.68
C PRO A 96 6.69 0.73 -0.87
N VAL A 97 5.41 0.69 -1.27
CA VAL A 97 4.49 -0.39 -0.94
C VAL A 97 4.43 -1.38 -2.09
N GLU A 98 4.57 -2.66 -1.80
CA GLU A 98 4.60 -3.72 -2.81
C GLU A 98 3.49 -4.75 -2.59
N VAL A 99 3.16 -5.49 -3.65
CA VAL A 99 2.24 -6.64 -3.63
C VAL A 99 2.63 -7.59 -4.76
N LYS A 100 2.51 -8.90 -4.54
CA LYS A 100 2.77 -9.91 -5.58
C LYS A 100 1.46 -10.42 -6.15
N LEU A 101 1.42 -10.56 -7.48
CA LEU A 101 0.29 -11.14 -8.20
C LEU A 101 0.66 -12.52 -8.74
N ILE A 102 -0.30 -13.45 -8.72
CA ILE A 102 -0.17 -14.75 -9.37
C ILE A 102 -0.23 -14.51 -10.88
N GLY A 103 0.92 -14.65 -11.55
CA GLY A 103 0.96 -14.67 -13.00
C GLY A 103 0.27 -15.93 -13.53
N HIS A 104 -0.50 -15.81 -14.61
CA HIS A 104 -0.85 -16.99 -15.40
C HIS A 104 0.43 -17.53 -16.03
N ALA A 105 0.78 -18.78 -15.75
CA ALA A 105 1.72 -19.49 -16.62
C ALA A 105 1.07 -19.56 -18.01
N PRO A 106 1.80 -19.20 -19.09
CA PRO A 106 1.27 -19.46 -20.43
C PRO A 106 1.00 -20.97 -20.54
N ALA A 107 -0.16 -21.33 -21.09
CA ALA A 107 -0.48 -22.72 -21.37
C ALA A 107 0.66 -23.31 -22.23
N ALA A 108 1.23 -24.42 -21.77
CA ALA A 108 2.23 -25.19 -22.50
C ALA A 108 1.63 -25.86 -23.74
#